data_AF-A0A141RFH2-F1
#
_entry.id   AF-A0A141RFH2-F1
#
_cell.length_a   1.000
_cell.length_b   1.000
_cell.length_c   1.000
_cell.angle_alpha   90.00
_cell.angle_beta   90.00
_cell.angle_gamma   90.00
#
_symmetry.space_group_name_H-M   'P 1'
#
loop_
_entity.id
_entity.type
_entity.pdbx_description
1 polymer ?
#
loop_
_entity_poly.entity_id
_entity_poly.type
_entity_poly.pdbx_seq_one_letter_code
_entity_poly.pdbx_strand_id
1 'polypeptide(L)'
;GANVIVRMPLIRGYNDSFDAITGAINYVQKLAKRGNIRRIDMLPYHQLGRKKYERLDMPYPITQDPSYSPDELDRLETFFQQFDFDIRRSAREASCCATVRNTIRWPRLWRYL
;
A
#
# COMPACT_ATOMS: atom_id res chain seq x y z
N GLY A 1 -9.78 25.15 -1.72
CA GLY A 1 -10.06 23.86 -1.05
C GLY A 1 -8.89 22.91 -1.22
N ALA A 2 -8.57 22.10 -0.21
CA ALA A 2 -7.46 21.14 -0.26
C ALA A 2 -7.86 19.87 -1.03
N ASN A 3 -6.90 19.28 -1.74
CA ASN A 3 -7.09 18.02 -2.46
C ASN A 3 -6.72 16.86 -1.54
N VAL A 4 -7.73 16.11 -1.08
CA VAL A 4 -7.52 14.99 -0.16
C VAL A 4 -7.44 13.69 -0.95
N ILE A 5 -6.42 12.89 -0.66
CA ILE A 5 -6.23 11.54 -1.20
C ILE A 5 -6.21 10.58 -0.02
N VAL A 6 -7.12 9.61 -0.01
CA VAL A 6 -7.19 8.60 1.05
C VAL A 6 -6.30 7.44 0.67
N ARG A 7 -5.40 7.01 1.56
CA ARG A 7 -4.51 5.87 1.35
C ARG A 7 -4.90 4.75 2.30
N MET A 8 -5.31 3.60 1.76
CA MET A 8 -5.74 2.46 2.57
C MET A 8 -4.79 1.28 2.36
N PRO A 9 -4.04 0.87 3.39
CA PRO A 9 -3.23 -0.34 3.33
C PRO A 9 -4.10 -1.59 3.40
N LEU A 10 -3.89 -2.49 2.43
CA LEU A 10 -4.48 -3.81 2.37
C LEU A 10 -3.50 -4.83 2.93
N ILE A 11 -3.94 -5.52 3.98
CA ILE A 11 -3.17 -6.54 4.67
C ILE A 11 -3.99 -7.83 4.63
N ARG A 12 -3.44 -8.86 3.97
CA ARG A 12 -4.03 -10.19 3.86
C ARG A 12 -4.41 -10.72 5.24
N GLY A 13 -5.65 -11.19 5.39
CA GLY A 13 -6.16 -11.78 6.63
C GLY A 13 -6.56 -10.78 7.72
N TYR A 14 -6.38 -9.47 7.52
CA TYR A 14 -6.82 -8.43 8.46
C TYR A 14 -7.87 -7.51 7.83
N ASN A 15 -7.49 -6.80 6.75
CA ASN A 15 -8.31 -5.75 6.12
C ASN A 15 -8.65 -6.08 4.66
N ASP A 16 -8.64 -7.37 4.32
CA ASP A 16 -8.74 -7.87 2.95
C ASP A 16 -10.11 -8.48 2.62
N SER A 17 -11.04 -8.52 3.59
CA SER A 17 -12.38 -9.04 3.32
C SER A 17 -13.18 -8.06 2.45
N PHE A 18 -13.93 -8.61 1.49
CA PHE A 18 -14.79 -7.80 0.61
C PHE A 18 -15.76 -6.91 1.41
N ASP A 19 -16.27 -7.40 2.53
CA ASP A 19 -17.16 -6.63 3.41
C ASP A 19 -16.45 -5.42 4.05
N ALA A 20 -15.26 -5.63 4.62
CA ALA A 20 -14.47 -4.55 5.22
C ALA A 20 -14.09 -3.48 4.18
N ILE A 21 -13.69 -3.91 2.97
CA ILE A 21 -13.33 -3.00 1.90
C ILE A 21 -14.55 -2.23 1.40
N THR A 22 -15.69 -2.90 1.21
CA THR A 22 -16.96 -2.24 0.82
C THR A 22 -17.39 -1.21 1.85
N GLY A 23 -17.32 -1.55 3.14
CA GLY A 23 -17.63 -0.64 4.24
C GLY A 23 -16.74 0.60 4.24
N ALA A 24 -15.43 0.40 4.05
CA ALA A 24 -14.46 1.48 3.97
C ALA A 24 -14.73 2.41 2.76
N ILE A 25 -14.94 1.84 1.57
CA ILE A 25 -15.25 2.61 0.35
C ILE A 25 -16.54 3.41 0.53
N ASN A 26 -17.61 2.78 1.03
CA ASN A 26 -18.89 3.44 1.29
C ASN A 26 -18.75 4.60 2.29
N TYR A 27 -17.92 4.43 3.32
CA TYR A 27 -17.63 5.49 4.28
C TYR A 27 -16.89 6.66 3.63
N VAL A 28 -15.86 6.37 2.83
CA VAL A 28 -15.11 7.42 2.11
C VAL A 28 -16.00 8.13 1.10
N GLN A 29 -16.87 7.43 0.37
CA GLN A 29 -17.83 8.05 -0.54
C GLN A 29 -18.79 9.00 0.19
N LYS A 30 -19.29 8.62 1.38
CA LYS A 30 -20.12 9.50 2.21
C LYS A 30 -19.36 10.74 2.66
N LEU A 31 -18.08 10.61 2.99
CA LEU A 31 -17.22 11.75 3.33
C LEU A 31 -16.90 12.63 2.10
N ALA A 32 -16.71 12.03 0.94
CA ALA A 32 -16.47 12.73 -0.32
C ALA A 32 -17.66 13.61 -0.74
N LYS A 33 -18.90 13.22 -0.37
CA LYS A 33 -20.08 14.10 -0.55
C LYS A 33 -20.01 15.38 0.30
N ARG A 34 -19.26 15.38 1.40
CA ARG A 34 -19.13 16.51 2.34
C ARG A 34 -17.82 17.29 2.19
N GLY A 35 -16.83 16.75 1.48
CA GLY A 35 -15.51 17.37 1.33
C GLY A 35 -14.78 16.94 0.06
N ASN A 36 -13.67 17.60 -0.28
CA ASN A 36 -12.97 17.41 -1.55
C ASN A 36 -12.01 16.21 -1.56
N ILE A 37 -12.54 14.99 -1.35
CA ILE A 37 -11.79 13.75 -1.56
C ILE A 37 -11.76 13.46 -3.05
N ARG A 38 -10.56 13.36 -3.63
CA ARG A 38 -10.40 13.15 -5.08
C ARG A 38 -10.34 11.68 -5.47
N ARG A 39 -9.66 10.85 -4.66
CA ARG A 39 -9.42 9.43 -4.96
C ARG A 39 -9.01 8.64 -3.73
N ILE A 40 -9.11 7.31 -3.86
CA ILE A 40 -8.60 6.34 -2.89
C ILE A 40 -7.44 5.58 -3.52
N ASP A 41 -6.29 5.59 -2.87
CA ASP A 41 -5.14 4.77 -3.24
C ASP A 41 -5.12 3.51 -2.35
N MET A 42 -5.32 2.33 -2.93
CA MET A 42 -5.18 1.03 -2.27
C MET A 42 -3.70 0.60 -2.27
N LEU A 43 -3.16 0.29 -1.09
CA LEU A 43 -1.74 -0.04 -0.89
C LEU A 43 -1.60 -1.50 -0.46
N PRO A 44 -1.24 -2.44 -1.35
CA PRO A 44 -0.89 -3.78 -0.93
C PRO A 44 0.31 -3.73 0.01
N TYR A 45 0.20 -4.38 1.16
CA TYR A 45 1.26 -4.38 2.17
C TYR A 45 2.48 -5.19 1.69
N HIS A 46 3.67 -4.67 1.95
CA HIS A 46 4.94 -5.35 1.69
C HIS A 46 5.78 -5.45 2.97
N GLN A 47 6.40 -6.59 3.22
CA GLN A 47 7.21 -6.86 4.42
C GLN A 47 8.60 -6.17 4.43
N LEU A 48 8.75 -5.01 3.77
CA LEU A 48 10.04 -4.29 3.71
C LEU A 48 10.56 -3.90 5.11
N GLY A 49 9.67 -3.79 6.09
CA GLY A 49 10.00 -3.44 7.47
C GLY A 49 10.57 -4.58 8.33
N ARG A 50 10.51 -5.84 7.90
CA ARG A 50 10.91 -7.01 8.73
C ARG A 50 12.36 -6.90 9.22
N LYS A 51 13.28 -6.45 8.35
CA LYS A 51 14.70 -6.25 8.69
C LYS A 51 14.92 -5.23 9.81
N LYS A 52 13.99 -4.29 10.03
CA LYS A 52 14.06 -3.33 11.14
C LYS A 52 13.76 -4.01 12.48
N TYR A 53 12.79 -4.93 12.50
CA TYR A 53 12.44 -5.70 13.70
C TYR A 53 13.57 -6.66 14.08
N GLU A 54 14.18 -7.32 13.10
CA GLU A 54 15.37 -8.16 13.31
C GLU A 54 16.53 -7.40 13.96
N ARG A 55 16.77 -6.14 13.55
CA ARG A 55 17.81 -5.28 14.15
C ARG A 55 17.52 -4.83 15.58
N LEU A 56 16.24 -4.82 15.97
CA LEU A 56 15.81 -4.40 17.30
C LEU A 56 15.56 -5.60 18.23
N ASP A 57 15.86 -6.83 17.78
CA ASP A 57 15.60 -8.09 18.48
C ASP A 57 14.13 -8.21 18.95
N MET A 58 13.21 -7.65 18.16
CA MET A 58 11.78 -7.66 18.46
C MET A 58 11.06 -8.70 17.60
N PRO A 59 10.17 -9.52 18.18
CA PRO A 59 9.38 -10.48 17.42
C PRO A 59 8.43 -9.73 16.46
N TYR A 60 8.44 -10.14 15.20
CA TYR A 60 7.57 -9.57 14.18
C TYR A 60 6.17 -10.20 14.29
N PRO A 61 5.10 -9.41 14.52
CA PRO A 61 3.77 -9.95 14.84
C PRO A 61 3.05 -10.58 13.64
N ILE A 62 3.46 -10.25 12.41
CA ILE A 62 2.85 -10.80 11.18
C ILE A 62 3.64 -12.05 10.78
N THR A 63 3.13 -13.21 11.15
CA THR A 63 3.73 -14.52 10.87
C THR A 63 3.38 -15.06 9.48
N GLN A 64 2.28 -14.57 8.90
CA GLN A 64 1.74 -15.01 7.62
C GLN A 64 2.35 -14.18 6.47
N ASP A 65 2.44 -14.76 5.28
CA ASP A 65 2.85 -13.99 4.09
C ASP A 65 1.70 -13.05 3.67
N PRO A 66 1.88 -11.72 3.78
CA PRO A 66 0.87 -10.75 3.36
C PRO A 66 0.92 -10.48 1.86
N SER A 67 1.81 -11.15 1.12
CA SER A 67 1.94 -10.99 -0.31
C SER A 67 0.68 -11.46 -1.03
N TYR A 68 0.30 -10.72 -2.06
CA TYR A 68 -0.80 -11.04 -2.96
C TYR A 68 -0.25 -11.71 -4.21
N SER A 69 -0.92 -12.75 -4.69
CA SER A 69 -0.64 -13.28 -6.03
C SER A 69 -1.14 -12.30 -7.11
N PRO A 70 -0.61 -12.36 -8.35
CA PRO A 70 -1.14 -11.57 -9.46
C PRO A 70 -2.66 -11.75 -9.66
N ASP A 71 -3.15 -12.99 -9.58
CA ASP A 71 -4.58 -13.30 -9.75
C ASP A 71 -5.45 -12.68 -8.64
N GLU A 72 -4.96 -12.63 -7.40
CA GLU A 72 -5.65 -11.98 -6.29
C GLU A 72 -5.73 -10.46 -6.49
N LEU A 73 -4.66 -9.86 -6.99
CA LEU A 73 -4.62 -8.43 -7.32
C LEU A 73 -5.62 -8.09 -8.44
N ASP A 74 -5.70 -8.92 -9.48
CA ASP A 74 -6.62 -8.71 -10.61
C ASP A 74 -8.09 -8.80 -10.17
N ARG A 75 -8.40 -9.72 -9.24
CA ARG A 75 -9.74 -9.81 -8.63
C ARG A 75 -10.07 -8.57 -7.82
N LEU A 76 -9.11 -8.05 -7.05
CA LEU A 76 -9.29 -6.82 -6.28
C LEU A 76 -9.46 -5.61 -7.20
N GLU A 77 -8.69 -5.49 -8.27
CA GLU A 77 -8.85 -4.42 -9.26
C GLU A 77 -10.23 -4.49 -9.93
N THR A 78 -10.66 -5.68 -10.36
CA THR A 78 -12.01 -5.89 -10.92
C THR A 78 -13.10 -5.49 -9.93
N PHE A 79 -12.94 -5.84 -8.65
CA PHE A 79 -13.86 -5.47 -7.59
C PHE A 79 -13.94 -3.95 -7.38
N PHE A 80 -12.80 -3.25 -7.41
CA PHE A 80 -12.77 -1.79 -7.27
C PHE A 80 -13.42 -1.06 -8.45
N GLN A 81 -13.33 -1.62 -9.66
CA GLN A 81 -13.99 -1.05 -10.85
C GLN A 81 -15.52 -1.08 -10.76
N GLN A 82 -16.11 -1.88 -9.87
CA GLN A 82 -17.56 -1.90 -9.67
C GLN A 82 -18.08 -0.65 -8.93
N PHE A 83 -17.20 0.11 -8.28
CA PHE A 83 -17.57 1.32 -7.55
C PHE A 83 -17.41 2.55 -8.42
N ASP A 84 -18.39 3.46 -8.35
CA ASP A 84 -18.36 4.75 -9.04
C ASP A 84 -17.47 5.78 -8.30
N PHE A 85 -16.19 5.45 -8.11
CA PHE A 85 -15.21 6.30 -7.43
C PHE A 85 -13.79 6.06 -7.99
N ASP A 86 -12.94 7.09 -8.07
CA ASP A 86 -11.54 6.93 -8.51
C ASP A 86 -10.75 6.15 -7.45
N ILE A 87 -10.66 4.83 -7.64
CA ILE A 87 -9.88 3.91 -6.80
C ILE A 87 -8.70 3.41 -7.62
N ARG A 88 -7.50 3.62 -7.09
CA ARG A 88 -6.26 3.18 -7.76
C ARG A 88 -5.48 2.27 -6.84
N ARG A 89 -5.01 1.14 -7.35
CA ARG A 89 -3.93 0.43 -6.68
C ARG A 89 -2.67 1.26 -6.85
N SER A 90 -2.04 1.65 -5.76
CA SER A 90 -0.71 2.25 -5.84
C SER A 90 0.27 1.11 -6.08
N ALA A 91 0.54 0.85 -7.35
CA ALA A 91 1.75 0.18 -7.78
C ALA A 91 2.91 1.13 -7.48
N ARG A 92 3.41 1.14 -6.25
CA ARG A 92 4.78 1.62 -6.07
C ARG A 92 5.65 0.51 -6.60
N GLU A 93 6.27 0.78 -7.74
CA GLU A 93 7.36 -0.01 -8.27
C GLU A 93 8.29 -0.47 -7.15
N ALA A 94 8.21 -1.77 -6.83
CA ALA A 94 9.37 -2.51 -6.34
C ALA A 94 10.50 -2.55 -7.41
N SER A 95 10.32 -1.89 -8.56
CA SER A 95 11.33 -1.69 -9.62
C SER A 95 12.30 -0.53 -9.35
N CYS A 96 12.12 0.29 -8.30
CA CYS A 96 13.08 1.38 -8.05
C CYS A 96 14.42 0.89 -7.44
N CYS A 97 14.50 -0.35 -6.93
CA CYS A 97 15.73 -0.88 -6.31
C CYS A 97 16.68 -1.59 -7.30
N ALA A 98 16.29 -1.78 -8.57
CA ALA A 98 17.10 -2.55 -9.52
C ALA A 98 17.97 -1.70 -10.46
N THR A 99 17.66 -0.41 -10.69
CA THR A 99 18.31 0.35 -11.79
C THR A 99 19.20 1.52 -11.33
N VAL A 100 19.17 1.93 -10.06
CA VAL A 100 20.13 2.95 -9.55
C VAL A 100 21.34 2.27 -8.92
N ARG A 101 22.06 1.46 -9.70
CA ARG A 101 23.32 0.84 -9.24
C ARG A 101 24.57 1.27 -10.00
N ASN A 102 24.50 2.24 -10.92
CA ASN A 102 25.72 2.61 -11.66
C ASN A 102 25.96 4.08 -12.03
N THR A 103 25.26 5.05 -11.43
CA THR A 103 25.49 6.46 -11.80
C THR A 103 25.41 7.45 -10.63
N ILE A 104 25.73 7.02 -9.42
CA ILE A 104 25.96 7.96 -8.31
C ILE A 104 27.29 7.60 -7.66
N ARG A 105 28.31 8.39 -7.98
CA ARG A 105 29.60 8.42 -7.29
C ARG A 105 29.36 9.10 -5.93
N TRP A 106 29.03 8.31 -4.91
CA TRP A 106 28.85 8.81 -3.55
C TRP A 106 30.20 9.26 -2.97
N PRO A 107 30.30 10.46 -2.37
CA PRO A 107 31.46 10.87 -1.59
C PRO A 107 31.66 9.93 -0.40
N ARG A 108 32.93 9.70 -0.07
CA ARG A 108 33.47 8.61 0.76
C ARG A 108 33.15 8.67 2.27
N LEU A 109 32.01 9.22 2.69
CA LEU A 109 31.82 9.66 4.09
C LEU A 109 30.69 9.01 4.91
N TRP A 110 30.11 7.88 4.48
CA TRP A 110 29.15 7.15 5.31
C TRP A 110 29.48 5.65 5.37
N ARG A 111 30.65 5.33 5.91
CA ARG A 111 30.85 4.07 6.65
C ARG A 111 30.69 4.42 8.13
N TYR A 112 29.96 3.59 8.86
CA TYR A 112 29.59 3.72 10.28
C TYR A 112 28.41 4.65 10.56
N LEU A 113 27.19 4.12 10.37
CA LEU A 113 26.05 4.20 11.30
C LEU A 113 25.04 3.11 10.92
#